data_AF-A0A7K0YB35-F1
#
_entry.id   AF-A0A7K0YB35-F1
#
_cell.length_a   1.000
_cell.length_b   1.000
_cell.length_c   1.000
_cell.angle_alpha   90.00
_cell.angle_beta   90.00
_cell.angle_gamma   90.00
#
_symmetry.space_group_name_H-M   'P 1'
#
loop_
_entity.id
_entity.type
_entity.pdbx_description
1 polymer ?
#
loop_
_entity_poly.entity_id
_entity_poly.type
_entity_poly.pdbx_seq_one_letter_code
_entity_poly.pdbx_strand_id
1 'polypeptide(L)'
;MKISRTALALLAGIALAGALSACTATVSLEAAADSNNPACAEVSVRLPDQVAELTKRATDAQATGAWGNPTAVLLRCGLPPVEVSELPCVTANGVDWLVDESAKPSYRFITFGRNPATEVIVDSTKAAGVTALSDLSSAIQSIEATKECSTVTN
;
A
#
# COMPACT_ATOMS: atom_id res chain seq x y z
N MET A 1 19.33 -20.44 47.23
CA MET A 1 19.12 -20.95 45.85
C MET A 1 20.28 -20.46 44.98
N LYS A 2 21.30 -21.30 44.70
CA LYS A 2 22.48 -20.90 43.91
C LYS A 2 22.14 -21.09 42.43
N ILE A 3 21.73 -20.02 41.75
CA ILE A 3 21.44 -20.07 40.31
C ILE A 3 22.76 -20.35 39.59
N SER A 4 22.82 -21.46 38.85
CA SER A 4 24.03 -21.87 38.12
C SER A 4 24.33 -20.91 36.97
N ARG A 5 25.60 -20.52 36.81
CA ARG A 5 26.06 -19.66 35.71
C ARG A 5 25.72 -20.23 34.33
N THR A 6 25.65 -21.55 34.20
CA THR A 6 25.24 -22.24 32.97
C THR A 6 23.76 -22.06 32.64
N ALA A 7 22.88 -22.00 33.65
CA ALA A 7 21.46 -21.77 33.44
C ALA A 7 21.20 -20.33 32.95
N LEU A 8 21.98 -19.36 33.46
CA LEU A 8 21.92 -17.96 33.02
C LEU A 8 22.34 -17.79 31.55
N ALA A 9 23.38 -18.51 31.11
CA ALA A 9 23.87 -18.46 29.73
C ALA A 9 22.89 -19.08 28.72
N LEU A 10 22.21 -20.16 29.09
CA LEU A 10 21.19 -20.81 28.24
C LEU A 10 19.95 -19.93 28.06
N LEU A 11 19.48 -19.30 29.13
CA LEU A 11 18.35 -18.35 29.07
C LEU A 11 18.69 -17.12 28.21
N ALA A 12 19.91 -16.59 28.34
CA ALA A 12 20.39 -15.50 27.50
C ALA A 12 20.50 -15.90 26.02
N GLY A 13 20.96 -17.13 25.73
CA GLY A 13 21.04 -17.65 24.36
C GLY A 13 19.68 -17.81 23.69
N ILE A 14 18.69 -18.35 24.42
CA ILE A 14 17.31 -18.52 23.91
C ILE A 14 16.64 -17.17 23.69
N ALA A 15 16.80 -16.23 24.63
CA ALA A 15 16.27 -14.87 24.50
C ALA A 15 16.88 -14.14 23.30
N LEU A 16 18.19 -14.30 23.05
CA LEU A 16 18.87 -13.69 21.92
C LEU A 16 18.43 -14.32 20.59
N ALA A 17 18.30 -15.65 20.51
CA ALA A 17 17.82 -16.32 19.30
C ALA A 17 16.36 -15.97 18.97
N GLY A 18 15.50 -15.82 19.98
CA GLY A 18 14.12 -15.37 19.80
C GLY A 18 13.99 -13.89 19.39
N ALA A 19 14.97 -13.05 19.72
CA ALA A 19 14.97 -11.66 19.31
C ALA A 19 15.30 -11.47 17.82
N LEU A 20 16.02 -12.41 17.18
CA LEU A 20 16.40 -12.30 15.76
C LEU A 20 15.27 -12.69 14.78
N SER A 21 14.22 -13.40 15.22
CA SER A 21 13.12 -13.82 14.34
C SER A 21 12.01 -12.76 14.16
N ALA A 22 12.11 -11.62 14.85
CA ALA A 22 11.10 -10.56 14.79
C ALA A 22 11.26 -9.59 13.60
N CYS A 23 12.37 -9.67 12.84
CA CYS A 23 12.59 -8.80 11.68
C CYS A 23 11.78 -9.30 10.47
N THR A 24 10.66 -8.64 10.15
CA THR A 24 9.99 -8.85 8.87
C THR A 24 10.81 -8.20 7.75
N ALA A 25 11.00 -8.91 6.63
CA ALA A 25 11.79 -8.39 5.52
C ALA A 25 11.14 -7.13 4.93
N THR A 26 11.94 -6.09 4.67
CA THR A 26 11.51 -4.92 3.90
C THR A 26 11.06 -5.34 2.51
N VAL A 27 9.95 -4.78 2.04
CA VAL A 27 9.44 -5.01 0.69
C VAL A 27 10.19 -4.07 -0.26
N SER A 28 10.91 -4.65 -1.22
CA SER A 28 11.64 -3.88 -2.21
C SER A 28 10.71 -3.41 -3.32
N LEU A 29 10.68 -2.10 -3.58
CA LEU A 29 9.82 -1.46 -4.58
C LEU A 29 10.62 -0.44 -5.39
N GLU A 30 10.10 -0.10 -6.56
CA GLU A 30 10.61 1.00 -7.38
C GLU A 30 9.78 2.26 -7.12
N ALA A 31 10.42 3.39 -6.82
CA ALA A 31 9.71 4.66 -6.63
C ALA A 31 9.08 5.14 -7.95
N ALA A 32 8.01 5.93 -7.87
CA ALA A 32 7.46 6.56 -9.08
C ALA A 32 8.25 7.81 -9.43
N ALA A 33 8.14 8.25 -10.69
CA ALA A 33 8.93 9.35 -11.23
C ALA A 33 8.78 10.66 -10.42
N ASP A 34 7.58 10.93 -9.91
CA ASP A 34 7.27 12.13 -9.09
C ASP A 34 7.01 11.76 -7.61
N SER A 35 7.67 10.72 -7.10
CA SER A 35 7.48 10.23 -5.72
C SER A 35 7.93 11.23 -4.63
N ASN A 36 8.76 12.21 -4.98
CA ASN A 36 9.18 13.29 -4.09
C ASN A 36 8.22 14.48 -4.06
N ASN A 37 7.09 14.42 -4.77
CA ASN A 37 6.07 15.46 -4.76
C ASN A 37 5.51 15.66 -3.33
N PRO A 38 5.39 16.90 -2.83
CA PRO A 38 4.83 17.18 -1.51
C PRO A 38 3.44 16.57 -1.28
N ALA A 39 2.62 16.47 -2.33
CA ALA A 39 1.31 15.84 -2.26
C ALA A 39 1.41 14.34 -1.91
N CYS A 40 2.44 13.64 -2.38
CA CYS A 40 2.70 12.26 -1.99
C CYS A 40 3.21 12.13 -0.55
N ALA A 41 3.86 13.16 0.00
CA ALA A 41 4.20 13.19 1.42
C ALA A 41 2.93 13.23 2.29
N GLU A 42 1.92 14.02 1.88
CA GLU A 42 0.62 14.07 2.56
C GLU A 42 -0.09 12.71 2.54
N VAL A 43 -0.04 11.97 1.42
CA VAL A 43 -0.55 10.59 1.36
C VAL A 43 0.24 9.69 2.32
N SER A 44 1.57 9.75 2.28
CA SER A 44 2.47 8.86 3.02
C SER A 44 2.28 8.95 4.54
N VAL A 45 2.13 10.16 5.07
CA VAL A 45 1.93 10.38 6.52
C VAL A 45 0.53 9.97 7.01
N ARG A 46 -0.42 9.76 6.09
CA ARG A 46 -1.80 9.31 6.39
C ARG A 46 -2.02 7.83 6.12
N LEU A 47 -1.02 7.10 5.62
CA LEU A 47 -1.17 5.68 5.30
C LEU A 47 -1.46 4.86 6.57
N PRO A 48 -2.57 4.10 6.60
CA PRO A 48 -2.99 3.37 7.78
C PRO A 48 -2.06 2.19 8.09
N ASP A 49 -2.04 1.79 9.36
CA ASP A 49 -1.29 0.61 9.82
C ASP A 49 -1.87 -0.72 9.32
N GLN A 50 -3.12 -0.71 8.86
CA GLN A 50 -3.81 -1.86 8.28
C GLN A 50 -4.58 -1.47 7.01
N VAL A 51 -4.57 -2.36 6.03
CA VAL A 51 -5.38 -2.28 4.80
C VAL A 51 -5.92 -3.67 4.50
N ALA A 52 -7.24 -3.80 4.36
CA ALA A 52 -7.93 -5.08 4.21
C ALA A 52 -7.52 -6.11 5.29
N GLU A 53 -7.44 -5.66 6.55
CA GLU A 53 -6.97 -6.44 7.71
C GLU A 53 -5.51 -6.91 7.63
N LEU A 54 -4.76 -6.50 6.61
CA LEU A 54 -3.34 -6.82 6.45
C LEU A 54 -2.48 -5.76 7.12
N THR A 55 -1.50 -6.20 7.93
CA THR A 55 -0.56 -5.30 8.61
C THR A 55 0.42 -4.66 7.64
N LYS A 56 0.70 -3.37 7.85
CA LYS A 56 1.69 -2.58 7.12
C LYS A 56 3.10 -3.17 7.26
N ARG A 57 3.90 -3.02 6.20
CA ARG A 57 5.30 -3.44 6.12
C ARG A 57 6.19 -2.28 5.75
N ALA A 58 7.46 -2.38 6.15
CA ALA A 58 8.48 -1.47 5.69
C ALA A 58 8.72 -1.65 4.19
N THR A 59 8.91 -0.53 3.50
CA THR A 59 9.33 -0.43 2.10
C THR A 59 10.64 0.36 2.00
N ASP A 60 11.39 0.19 0.92
CA ASP A 60 12.69 0.84 0.69
C ASP A 60 12.64 1.99 -0.34
N ALA A 61 11.46 2.30 -0.88
CA ALA A 61 11.26 3.35 -1.88
C ALA A 61 10.37 4.50 -1.38
N GLN A 62 10.60 5.70 -1.91
CA GLN A 62 9.84 6.91 -1.54
C GLN A 62 8.37 6.81 -1.96
N ALA A 63 7.48 7.37 -1.14
CA ALA A 63 6.04 7.44 -1.38
C ALA A 63 5.41 6.07 -1.72
N THR A 64 5.87 5.01 -1.03
CA THR A 64 5.34 3.65 -1.17
C THR A 64 4.72 3.13 0.12
N GLY A 65 3.85 2.14 -0.03
CA GLY A 65 3.29 1.36 1.07
C GLY A 65 3.13 -0.10 0.68
N ALA A 66 3.20 -1.00 1.67
CA ALA A 66 2.97 -2.42 1.47
C ALA A 66 2.24 -3.01 2.67
N TRP A 67 1.34 -3.96 2.44
CA TRP A 67 0.60 -4.65 3.51
C TRP A 67 0.52 -6.17 3.23
N GLY A 68 0.63 -6.94 4.31
CA GLY A 68 0.51 -8.41 4.31
C GLY A 68 1.84 -9.17 4.24
N ASN A 69 1.89 -10.39 4.79
CA ASN A 69 3.03 -11.29 4.70
C ASN A 69 2.56 -12.73 4.35
N PRO A 70 2.61 -13.17 3.08
CA PRO A 70 3.18 -12.48 1.91
C PRO A 70 2.43 -11.19 1.53
N THR A 71 3.12 -10.27 0.84
CA THR A 71 2.54 -8.97 0.47
C THR A 71 1.39 -9.15 -0.51
N ALA A 72 0.26 -8.49 -0.22
CA ALA A 72 -0.94 -8.57 -1.05
C ALA A 72 -1.49 -7.21 -1.47
N VAL A 73 -1.09 -6.12 -0.79
CA VAL A 73 -1.40 -4.75 -1.22
C VAL A 73 -0.11 -3.96 -1.33
N LEU A 74 0.07 -3.28 -2.45
CA LEU A 74 1.16 -2.34 -2.70
C LEU A 74 0.58 -0.99 -3.07
N LEU A 75 1.24 0.08 -2.66
CA LEU A 75 0.90 1.46 -3.02
C LEU A 75 2.15 2.18 -3.49
N ARG A 76 1.99 3.03 -4.51
CA ARG A 76 3.01 3.98 -4.96
C ARG A 76 2.37 5.26 -5.48
N CYS A 77 2.75 6.39 -4.89
CA CYS A 77 2.34 7.72 -5.33
C CYS A 77 3.44 8.38 -6.18
N GLY A 78 3.05 9.21 -7.14
CA GLY A 78 3.99 9.93 -8.02
C GLY A 78 3.91 9.51 -9.48
N LEU A 79 2.83 8.85 -9.90
CA LEU A 79 2.58 8.54 -11.30
C LEU A 79 2.09 9.79 -12.04
N PRO A 80 2.30 9.88 -13.37
CA PRO A 80 1.69 10.92 -14.19
C PRO A 80 0.16 10.96 -13.99
N PRO A 81 -0.46 12.15 -13.98
CA PRO A 81 -1.91 12.27 -13.84
C PRO A 81 -2.62 11.58 -15.01
N VAL A 82 -3.72 10.89 -14.70
CA VAL A 82 -4.56 10.28 -15.73
C VAL A 82 -5.86 11.06 -15.85
N GLU A 83 -6.05 11.68 -17.00
CA GLU A 83 -7.17 12.58 -17.28
C GLU A 83 -8.19 12.01 -18.27
N VAL A 84 -7.80 10.98 -19.01
CA VAL A 84 -8.60 10.20 -19.97
C VAL A 84 -8.07 8.78 -20.00
N SER A 85 -8.94 7.78 -20.11
CA SER A 85 -8.55 6.38 -20.19
C SER A 85 -9.66 5.54 -20.81
N GLU A 86 -9.28 4.42 -21.42
CA GLU A 86 -10.20 3.38 -21.88
C GLU A 86 -10.43 2.30 -20.80
N LEU A 87 -9.68 2.35 -19.70
CA LEU A 87 -9.85 1.41 -18.59
C LEU A 87 -11.18 1.64 -17.87
N PRO A 88 -11.82 0.58 -17.34
CA PRO A 88 -12.98 0.73 -16.47
C PRO A 88 -12.68 1.69 -15.31
N CYS A 89 -13.57 2.65 -15.07
CA CYS A 89 -13.47 3.62 -14.00
C CYS A 89 -14.48 3.28 -12.90
N VAL A 90 -14.02 3.15 -11.65
CA VAL A 90 -14.85 2.81 -10.49
C VAL A 90 -14.59 3.77 -9.33
N THR A 91 -15.63 4.09 -8.59
CA THR A 91 -15.53 4.93 -7.39
C THR A 91 -15.52 4.07 -6.13
N ALA A 92 -14.52 4.28 -5.26
CA ALA A 92 -14.45 3.69 -3.93
C ALA A 92 -14.21 4.79 -2.90
N ASN A 93 -15.16 4.98 -1.97
CA ASN A 93 -15.10 6.01 -0.91
C ASN A 93 -14.69 7.40 -1.42
N GLY A 94 -15.32 7.87 -2.51
CA GLY A 94 -15.08 9.21 -3.07
C GLY A 94 -13.75 9.37 -3.82
N VAL A 95 -13.03 8.28 -4.06
CA VAL A 95 -11.86 8.26 -4.94
C VAL A 95 -12.18 7.44 -6.17
N ASP A 96 -11.90 8.02 -7.33
CA ASP A 96 -12.09 7.36 -8.62
C ASP A 96 -10.82 6.64 -9.06
N TRP A 97 -11.01 5.43 -9.58
CA TRP A 97 -9.95 4.49 -9.88
C TRP A 97 -10.14 3.88 -11.26
N LEU A 98 -9.07 3.91 -12.05
CA LEU A 98 -8.95 3.11 -13.26
C LEU A 98 -8.52 1.70 -12.87
N VAL A 99 -9.24 0.70 -13.37
CA VAL A 99 -8.98 -0.71 -13.08
C VAL A 99 -8.26 -1.35 -14.27
N ASP A 100 -6.99 -1.69 -14.10
CA ASP A 100 -6.24 -2.52 -15.02
C ASP A 100 -6.20 -3.96 -14.49
N GLU A 101 -6.83 -4.84 -15.25
CA GLU A 101 -7.03 -6.24 -14.91
C GLU A 101 -6.19 -7.21 -15.77
N SER A 102 -5.21 -6.68 -16.52
CA SER A 102 -4.36 -7.46 -17.42
C SER A 102 -3.47 -8.49 -16.70
N ALA A 103 -3.19 -8.28 -15.41
CA ALA A 103 -2.29 -9.10 -14.60
C ALA A 103 -3.01 -9.97 -13.54
N LYS A 104 -4.30 -10.29 -13.73
CA LYS A 104 -5.09 -11.16 -12.83
C LYS A 104 -4.28 -12.40 -12.38
N PRO A 105 -4.31 -12.76 -11.07
CA PRO A 105 -5.17 -12.22 -10.01
C PRO A 105 -4.65 -10.93 -9.34
N SER A 106 -3.54 -10.36 -9.83
CA SER A 106 -3.00 -9.08 -9.37
C SER A 106 -3.65 -7.93 -10.14
N TYR A 107 -4.55 -7.20 -9.49
CA TYR A 107 -5.23 -6.05 -10.09
C TYR A 107 -4.48 -4.77 -9.79
N ARG A 108 -4.38 -3.88 -10.78
CA ARG A 108 -3.77 -2.57 -10.63
C ARG A 108 -4.85 -1.49 -10.71
N PHE A 109 -4.85 -0.61 -9.72
CA PHE A 109 -5.76 0.52 -9.60
C PHE A 109 -4.95 1.80 -9.69
N ILE A 110 -5.38 2.77 -10.51
CA ILE A 110 -4.71 4.07 -10.64
C ILE A 110 -5.74 5.16 -10.38
N THR A 111 -5.44 6.12 -9.50
CA THR A 111 -6.37 7.22 -9.22
C THR A 111 -6.62 8.05 -10.49
N PHE A 112 -7.88 8.25 -10.82
CA PHE A 112 -8.29 9.10 -11.93
C PHE A 112 -8.39 10.57 -11.50
N GLY A 113 -7.99 11.49 -12.38
CA GLY A 113 -8.16 12.92 -12.15
C GLY A 113 -7.34 13.50 -10.98
N ARG A 114 -6.30 12.83 -10.48
CA ARG A 114 -5.45 13.35 -9.40
C ARG A 114 -4.03 13.55 -9.89
N ASN A 115 -3.36 14.59 -9.39
CA ASN A 115 -1.98 14.92 -9.76
C ASN A 115 -1.14 15.19 -8.50
N PRO A 116 -0.15 14.33 -8.17
CA PRO A 116 0.23 13.12 -8.88
C PRO A 116 -0.82 11.99 -8.73
N ALA A 117 -0.81 11.04 -9.66
CA ALA A 117 -1.63 9.83 -9.53
C ALA A 117 -0.99 8.84 -8.54
N THR A 118 -1.84 8.07 -7.87
CA THR A 118 -1.46 6.97 -6.98
C THR A 118 -1.87 5.63 -7.59
N GLU A 119 -0.93 4.69 -7.58
CA GLU A 119 -1.12 3.31 -7.99
C GLU A 119 -1.31 2.43 -6.75
N VAL A 120 -2.28 1.51 -6.80
CA VAL A 120 -2.49 0.46 -5.81
C VAL A 120 -2.57 -0.88 -6.52
N ILE A 121 -1.76 -1.85 -6.11
CA ILE A 121 -1.81 -3.22 -6.64
C ILE A 121 -2.38 -4.12 -5.56
N VAL A 122 -3.35 -4.97 -5.90
CA VAL A 122 -4.03 -5.89 -4.97
C VAL A 122 -4.04 -7.31 -5.53
N ASP A 123 -3.50 -8.25 -4.77
CA ASP A 123 -3.73 -9.69 -4.99
C ASP A 123 -5.14 -10.07 -4.54
N SER A 124 -6.03 -10.25 -5.51
CA SER A 124 -7.44 -10.59 -5.27
C SER A 124 -7.65 -11.95 -4.60
N THR A 125 -6.64 -12.82 -4.54
CA THR A 125 -6.71 -14.09 -3.79
C THR A 125 -6.51 -13.91 -2.29
N LYS A 126 -6.08 -12.72 -1.85
CA LYS A 126 -5.70 -12.40 -0.47
C LYS A 126 -6.51 -11.25 0.12
N ALA A 127 -6.90 -10.27 -0.68
CA ALA A 127 -7.67 -9.11 -0.24
C ALA A 127 -8.68 -8.68 -1.31
N ALA A 128 -9.83 -8.17 -0.87
CA ALA A 128 -10.81 -7.55 -1.77
C ALA A 128 -10.33 -6.16 -2.17
N GLY A 129 -10.26 -5.88 -3.49
CA GLY A 129 -9.83 -4.58 -4.01
C GLY A 129 -10.64 -3.42 -3.42
N VAL A 130 -11.97 -3.53 -3.39
CA VAL A 130 -12.85 -2.50 -2.82
C VAL A 130 -12.54 -2.17 -1.36
N THR A 131 -12.19 -3.16 -0.54
CA THR A 131 -11.80 -2.96 0.87
C THR A 131 -10.46 -2.24 0.94
N ALA A 132 -9.47 -2.69 0.16
CA ALA A 132 -8.15 -2.05 0.14
C ALA A 132 -8.22 -0.58 -0.29
N LEU A 133 -8.96 -0.29 -1.36
CA LEU A 133 -9.17 1.09 -1.85
C LEU A 133 -9.95 1.93 -0.85
N SER A 134 -10.93 1.33 -0.16
CA SER A 134 -11.72 2.00 0.88
C SER A 134 -10.86 2.44 2.06
N ASP A 135 -9.99 1.55 2.56
CA ASP A 135 -9.10 1.84 3.70
C ASP A 135 -8.05 2.92 3.35
N LEU A 136 -7.61 2.96 2.09
CA LEU A 136 -6.65 3.94 1.59
C LEU A 136 -7.27 5.30 1.23
N SER A 137 -8.60 5.36 1.08
CA SER A 137 -9.30 6.54 0.55
C SER A 137 -9.01 7.82 1.33
N SER A 138 -8.98 7.77 2.66
CA SER A 138 -8.71 8.95 3.50
C SER A 138 -7.31 9.53 3.28
N ALA A 139 -6.31 8.70 2.99
CA ALA A 139 -4.96 9.18 2.68
C ALA A 139 -4.93 9.82 1.29
N ILE A 140 -5.58 9.18 0.31
CA ILE A 140 -5.55 9.60 -1.09
C ILE A 140 -6.36 10.87 -1.34
N GLN A 141 -7.43 11.08 -0.57
CA GLN A 141 -8.23 12.30 -0.66
C GLN A 141 -7.47 13.58 -0.30
N SER A 142 -6.26 13.48 0.27
CA SER A 142 -5.36 14.63 0.44
C SER A 142 -4.88 15.25 -0.88
N ILE A 143 -4.97 14.53 -2.00
CA ILE A 143 -4.63 15.03 -3.35
C ILE A 143 -5.93 15.32 -4.09
N GLU A 144 -6.42 16.56 -4.10
CA GLU A 144 -7.69 16.95 -4.75
C GLU A 144 -7.90 16.37 -6.16
N ALA A 145 -9.14 15.97 -6.47
CA ALA A 145 -9.51 15.50 -7.80
C ALA A 145 -9.88 16.67 -8.71
N THR A 146 -9.41 16.62 -9.96
CA THR A 146 -9.72 17.58 -11.03
C THR A 146 -10.72 17.02 -12.04
N LYS A 147 -10.94 15.70 -12.03
CA LYS A 147 -11.91 14.98 -12.87
C LYS A 147 -12.49 13.79 -12.10
N GLU A 148 -13.66 13.36 -12.53
CA GLU A 148 -14.39 12.22 -11.96
C GLU A 148 -14.72 11.20 -13.06
N CYS A 149 -14.97 9.95 -12.67
CA CYS A 149 -15.49 8.93 -13.56
C CYS A 149 -16.79 9.43 -14.21
N SER A 150 -16.87 9.40 -15.54
CA SER A 150 -18.13 9.69 -16.22
C SER A 150 -19.08 8.49 -16.07
N THR A 151 -20.27 8.72 -15.55
CA THR A 151 -21.36 7.75 -15.70
C THR A 151 -21.79 7.76 -17.16
N VAL A 152 -21.81 6.60 -17.83
CA VAL A 152 -22.49 6.48 -19.12
C VAL A 152 -23.99 6.67 -18.86
N THR A 153 -24.49 7.89 -19.04
CA THR A 153 -25.93 8.14 -19.10
C THR A 153 -26.39 7.66 -20.48
N ASN A 154 -27.00 6.47 -20.52
CA ASN A 154 -27.78 6.03 -21.68
C ASN A 154 -29.13 6.74 -21.72
#